data_AF-J9EEQ4-F1
#
_entry.id   AF-J9EEQ4-F1
#
_cell.length_a   1.000
_cell.length_b   1.000
_cell.length_c   1.000
_cell.angle_alpha   90.00
_cell.angle_beta   90.00
_cell.angle_gamma   90.00
#
_symmetry.space_group_name_H-M   'P 1'
#
loop_
_entity.id
_entity.type
_entity.pdbx_description
1 polymer ?
#
loop_
_entity_poly.entity_id
_entity_poly.type
_entity_poly.pdbx_seq_one_letter_code
_entity_poly.pdbx_strand_id
1 'polypeptide(L)'
;MVKNRTILLTFWWYFLVQHVTAFYHISPEKFISLSLEACSYERQSLNDNVMVLFPETVRSCGSFHTSKRHDDYNTDLKHVTSLEPTVQIIWHEMGNPNTCELEYKGYQENYRISPDLGYYVGCQKALSHYISQLAIKKTPIWNTSNANCPLKSLPKSYEDYLACDFTHGKWYEVFFKSMIRYEVYHKKVYRTFWSNHSSIFLIMPRFLTKTNYTEVDWLPKLISFKVRSINCDDAEFSLNINSNWSQPISFIIHYRIRLDNHVHYISLIGNRTVDDWMSDTFILIPSHAIHEVCYKMTWESYEHQFENCIPFQIDQKCFERSNAQLSVNKNIVMIWLIVVRFTVMSLTTK
;
A
#
# COMPACT_ATOMS: atom_id res chain seq x y z
N MET A 1 -70.18 -13.51 -40.73
CA MET A 1 -69.13 -12.49 -40.97
C MET A 1 -68.83 -11.72 -39.69
N VAL A 2 -68.19 -12.32 -38.69
CA VAL A 2 -67.73 -11.61 -37.47
C VAL A 2 -66.48 -12.35 -36.95
N LYS A 3 -65.33 -12.17 -37.61
CA LYS A 3 -64.05 -12.71 -37.11
C LYS A 3 -62.80 -11.88 -37.44
N ASN A 4 -62.93 -10.86 -38.29
CA ASN A 4 -61.80 -10.01 -38.70
C ASN A 4 -61.64 -8.69 -37.93
N ARG A 5 -62.60 -8.30 -37.06
CA ARG A 5 -62.52 -7.00 -36.36
C ARG A 5 -61.68 -7.04 -35.08
N THR A 6 -61.55 -8.17 -34.41
CA THR A 6 -60.79 -8.29 -33.15
C THR A 6 -59.28 -8.32 -33.37
N ILE A 7 -58.81 -8.90 -34.48
CA ILE A 7 -57.37 -8.99 -34.79
C ILE A 7 -56.81 -7.63 -35.24
N LEU A 8 -57.61 -6.79 -35.90
CA LEU A 8 -57.17 -5.46 -36.33
C LEU A 8 -57.01 -4.49 -35.14
N LEU A 9 -57.87 -4.63 -34.12
CA LEU A 9 -57.84 -3.81 -32.90
C LEU A 9 -56.65 -4.15 -31.99
N THR A 10 -56.28 -5.43 -31.87
CA THR A 10 -55.09 -5.82 -31.09
C THR A 10 -53.79 -5.43 -31.78
N PHE A 11 -53.74 -5.48 -33.12
CA PHE A 11 -52.59 -5.00 -33.89
C PHE A 11 -52.42 -3.48 -33.80
N TRP A 12 -53.53 -2.71 -33.84
CA TRP A 12 -53.50 -1.26 -33.61
C TRP A 12 -53.08 -0.89 -32.19
N TRP A 13 -53.47 -1.68 -31.18
CA TRP A 13 -53.05 -1.43 -29.80
C TRP A 13 -51.56 -1.72 -29.60
N TYR A 14 -51.03 -2.77 -30.23
CA TYR A 14 -49.58 -3.05 -30.25
C TYR A 14 -48.79 -1.95 -30.99
N PHE A 15 -49.32 -1.42 -32.09
CA PHE A 15 -48.69 -0.30 -32.82
C PHE A 15 -48.80 1.05 -32.07
N LEU A 16 -49.92 1.30 -31.37
CA LEU A 16 -50.10 2.51 -30.55
C LEU A 16 -49.20 2.52 -29.31
N VAL A 17 -48.94 1.35 -28.70
CA VAL A 17 -48.03 1.24 -27.55
C VAL A 17 -46.56 1.41 -27.96
N GLN A 18 -46.20 1.16 -29.22
CA GLN A 18 -44.85 1.38 -29.76
C GLN A 18 -44.52 2.85 -30.09
N HIS A 19 -45.47 3.78 -29.94
CA HIS A 19 -45.25 5.22 -30.17
C HIS A 19 -44.97 6.04 -28.91
N VAL A 20 -44.54 5.40 -27.81
CA VAL A 20 -43.77 6.12 -26.79
C VAL A 20 -42.34 6.23 -27.33
N THR A 21 -42.03 7.32 -28.02
CA THR A 21 -40.65 7.68 -28.36
C THR A 21 -39.86 7.71 -27.05
N ALA A 22 -39.08 6.66 -26.79
CA ALA A 22 -38.27 6.56 -25.59
C ALA A 22 -37.26 7.71 -25.61
N PHE A 23 -37.43 8.68 -24.70
CA PHE A 23 -36.45 9.73 -24.52
C PHE A 23 -35.12 9.10 -24.14
N TYR A 24 -34.01 9.66 -24.64
CA TYR A 24 -32.69 9.24 -24.18
C TYR A 24 -32.61 9.42 -22.66
N HIS A 25 -32.32 8.32 -21.96
CA HIS A 25 -32.36 8.26 -20.51
C HIS A 25 -30.97 7.97 -19.97
N ILE A 26 -30.43 8.90 -19.19
CA ILE A 26 -29.13 8.74 -18.54
C ILE A 26 -29.34 8.05 -17.20
N SER A 27 -28.69 6.91 -16.98
CA SER A 27 -28.69 6.24 -15.67
C SER A 27 -27.93 7.06 -14.61
N PRO A 28 -28.38 7.05 -13.35
CA PRO A 28 -27.66 7.74 -12.28
C PRO A 28 -26.28 7.11 -12.05
N GLU A 29 -25.32 7.94 -11.61
CA GLU A 29 -23.99 7.47 -11.24
C GLU A 29 -24.07 6.71 -9.90
N LYS A 30 -23.78 5.41 -9.94
CA LYS A 30 -23.86 4.54 -8.78
C LYS A 30 -22.48 4.24 -8.23
N PHE A 31 -22.40 4.12 -6.92
CA PHE A 31 -21.24 3.61 -6.24
C PHE A 31 -21.03 2.11 -6.55
N ILE A 32 -19.77 1.71 -6.74
CA ILE A 32 -19.36 0.31 -6.93
C ILE A 32 -18.54 -0.17 -5.75
N SER A 33 -17.48 0.55 -5.38
CA SER A 33 -16.58 0.14 -4.30
C SER A 33 -15.88 1.31 -3.63
N LEU A 34 -15.54 1.14 -2.35
CA LEU A 34 -14.80 2.08 -1.53
C LEU A 34 -13.53 1.37 -1.06
N SER A 35 -12.38 1.96 -1.34
CA SER A 35 -11.11 1.54 -0.76
C SER A 35 -10.57 2.62 0.16
N LEU A 36 -9.90 2.19 1.24
CA LEU A 36 -9.17 3.04 2.16
C LEU A 36 -7.70 2.62 2.09
N GLU A 37 -6.82 3.56 1.82
CA GLU A 37 -5.38 3.35 1.64
C GLU A 37 -4.60 4.41 2.43
N ALA A 38 -3.32 4.15 2.68
CA ALA A 38 -2.45 5.18 3.25
C ALA A 38 -2.27 6.32 2.23
N CYS A 39 -2.36 7.55 2.70
CA CYS A 39 -2.20 8.71 1.83
C CYS A 39 -0.78 8.78 1.27
N SER A 40 -0.67 8.80 -0.06
CA SER A 40 0.58 9.12 -0.76
C SER A 40 0.30 10.17 -1.83
N TYR A 41 1.23 11.10 -2.02
CA TYR A 41 1.10 12.16 -3.02
C TYR A 41 1.27 11.63 -4.47
N GLU A 42 1.63 10.35 -4.63
CA GLU A 42 1.91 9.73 -5.92
C GLU A 42 0.69 8.98 -6.46
N ARG A 43 0.49 9.06 -7.78
CA ARG A 43 -0.60 8.34 -8.48
C ARG A 43 -0.40 6.82 -8.50
N GLN A 44 0.82 6.36 -8.28
CA GLN A 44 1.10 4.94 -8.13
C GLN A 44 0.92 4.57 -6.67
N SER A 45 0.08 3.56 -6.41
CA SER A 45 0.17 2.81 -5.16
C SER A 45 1.64 2.51 -4.92
N LEU A 46 2.17 2.91 -3.77
CA LEU A 46 3.52 2.57 -3.36
C LEU A 46 3.76 1.11 -3.70
N ASN A 47 4.63 0.84 -4.69
CA ASN A 47 4.98 -0.54 -5.04
C ASN A 47 5.54 -1.20 -3.76
N ASP A 48 5.21 -2.47 -3.55
CA ASP A 48 5.51 -3.26 -2.33
C ASP A 48 7.02 -3.30 -1.92
N ASN A 49 7.90 -2.72 -2.73
CA ASN A 49 9.35 -2.71 -2.56
C ASN A 49 9.93 -1.37 -2.06
N VAL A 50 9.10 -0.35 -1.79
CA VAL A 50 9.59 0.95 -1.29
C VAL A 50 9.24 1.10 0.19
N MET A 51 10.24 0.92 1.05
CA MET A 51 10.13 1.23 2.48
C MET A 51 10.10 2.75 2.66
N VAL A 52 8.90 3.32 2.70
CA VAL A 52 8.72 4.74 3.05
C VAL A 52 8.78 4.85 4.57
N LEU A 53 9.88 5.41 5.08
CA LEU A 53 9.92 5.96 6.43
C LEU A 53 8.90 7.10 6.45
N PHE A 54 7.73 6.87 7.05
CA PHE A 54 6.77 7.94 7.32
C PHE A 54 7.22 8.69 8.58
N PRO A 55 7.74 9.93 8.48
CA PRO A 55 7.70 10.82 9.63
C PRO A 55 6.23 11.25 9.81
N GLU A 56 5.72 11.13 11.02
CA GLU A 56 4.36 11.52 11.43
C GLU A 56 3.23 10.53 11.07
N THR A 57 2.14 10.63 11.84
CA THR A 57 0.96 9.76 11.81
C THR A 57 0.47 9.47 10.40
N VAL A 58 0.49 8.20 10.00
CA VAL A 58 -0.03 7.75 8.69
C VAL A 58 -1.51 8.15 8.56
N ARG A 59 -1.80 9.03 7.61
CA ARG A 59 -3.17 9.47 7.30
C ARG A 59 -3.85 8.48 6.35
N SER A 60 -5.16 8.35 6.49
CA SER A 60 -5.96 7.47 5.64
C SER A 60 -6.68 8.26 4.55
N CYS A 61 -6.62 7.74 3.33
CA CYS A 61 -7.21 8.28 2.13
C CYS A 61 -8.26 7.30 1.62
N GLY A 62 -9.45 7.80 1.25
CA GLY A 62 -10.50 6.98 0.65
C GLY A 62 -10.58 7.19 -0.84
N SER A 63 -10.94 6.16 -1.60
CA SER A 63 -11.34 6.30 -3.00
C SER A 63 -12.65 5.59 -3.30
N PHE A 64 -13.58 6.33 -3.88
CA PHE A 64 -14.87 5.85 -4.36
C PHE A 64 -14.76 5.53 -5.85
N HIS A 65 -14.97 4.27 -6.20
CA HIS A 65 -15.15 3.80 -7.58
C HIS A 65 -16.63 3.81 -7.95
N THR A 66 -16.97 4.37 -9.11
CA THR A 66 -18.35 4.56 -9.57
C THR A 66 -18.60 3.99 -10.96
N SER A 67 -19.89 3.87 -11.30
CA SER A 67 -20.36 3.29 -12.55
C SER A 67 -20.24 4.18 -13.78
N LYS A 68 -19.79 5.43 -13.65
CA LYS A 68 -19.71 6.41 -14.76
C LYS A 68 -18.28 6.92 -14.92
N ARG A 69 -17.79 6.88 -16.16
CA ARG A 69 -16.44 7.30 -16.55
C ARG A 69 -16.47 8.51 -17.47
N HIS A 70 -15.31 9.11 -17.74
CA HIS A 70 -15.22 10.26 -18.63
C HIS A 70 -15.70 9.96 -20.07
N ASP A 71 -15.51 8.72 -20.55
CA ASP A 71 -16.01 8.30 -21.86
C ASP A 71 -17.54 8.26 -21.93
N ASP A 72 -18.19 7.89 -20.81
CA ASP A 72 -19.65 7.93 -20.70
C ASP A 72 -20.15 9.38 -20.75
N TYR A 73 -19.40 10.33 -20.20
CA TYR A 73 -19.75 11.76 -20.26
C TYR A 73 -19.78 12.24 -21.71
N ASN A 74 -18.73 11.91 -22.47
CA ASN A 74 -18.62 12.30 -23.87
C ASN A 74 -19.69 11.63 -24.75
N THR A 75 -20.15 10.44 -24.36
CA THR A 75 -21.24 9.74 -25.05
C THR A 75 -22.59 10.36 -24.72
N ASP A 76 -22.88 10.54 -23.43
CA ASP A 76 -24.13 11.13 -22.93
C ASP A 76 -24.29 12.57 -23.47
N LEU A 77 -23.21 13.35 -23.52
CA LEU A 77 -23.18 14.72 -24.04
C LEU A 77 -23.59 14.82 -25.52
N LYS A 78 -23.38 13.79 -26.34
CA LYS A 78 -23.81 13.78 -27.76
C LYS A 78 -25.32 13.67 -27.93
N HIS A 79 -26.02 13.17 -26.92
CA HIS A 79 -27.45 12.90 -26.97
C HIS A 79 -28.30 13.94 -26.23
N VAL A 80 -27.66 14.89 -25.54
CA VAL A 80 -28.31 15.91 -24.71
C VAL A 80 -27.81 17.31 -25.08
N THR A 81 -28.62 18.34 -24.81
CA THR A 81 -28.25 19.74 -25.07
C THR A 81 -27.49 20.38 -23.91
N SER A 82 -27.73 19.90 -22.70
CA SER A 82 -27.03 20.31 -21.49
C SER A 82 -26.87 19.10 -20.58
N LEU A 83 -25.70 18.99 -19.93
CA LEU A 83 -25.37 17.92 -19.00
C LEU A 83 -24.58 18.50 -17.84
N GLU A 84 -25.14 18.41 -16.64
CA GLU A 84 -24.53 18.89 -15.41
C GLU A 84 -24.51 17.76 -14.37
N PRO A 85 -23.40 17.01 -14.31
CA PRO A 85 -23.23 15.97 -13.32
C PRO A 85 -22.54 16.52 -12.06
N THR A 86 -23.03 16.08 -10.91
CA THR A 86 -22.54 16.43 -9.58
C THR A 86 -22.49 15.20 -8.71
N VAL A 87 -21.36 15.03 -8.02
CA VAL A 87 -21.18 14.01 -6.98
C VAL A 87 -20.78 14.73 -5.71
N GLN A 88 -21.54 14.52 -4.65
CA GLN A 88 -21.29 15.09 -3.32
C GLN A 88 -20.97 13.95 -2.37
N ILE A 89 -19.83 14.06 -1.68
CA ILE A 89 -19.39 13.10 -0.68
C ILE A 89 -19.28 13.86 0.64
N ILE A 90 -20.00 13.38 1.65
CA ILE A 90 -20.05 13.98 2.99
C ILE A 90 -19.63 12.91 3.98
N TRP A 91 -18.76 13.23 4.92
CA TRP A 91 -18.44 12.32 6.01
C TRP A 91 -18.21 13.06 7.32
N HIS A 92 -18.49 12.35 8.41
CA HIS A 92 -18.21 12.83 9.75
C HIS A 92 -17.96 11.66 10.70
N GLU A 93 -17.19 11.94 11.74
CA GLU A 93 -16.99 11.02 12.86
C GLU A 93 -18.30 10.92 13.67
N MET A 94 -18.66 9.71 14.09
CA MET A 94 -19.80 9.51 14.98
C MET A 94 -19.54 10.18 16.34
N GLY A 95 -20.38 11.15 16.70
CA GLY A 95 -20.27 11.92 17.94
C GLY A 95 -19.52 13.25 17.82
N ASN A 96 -18.98 13.56 16.63
CA ASN A 96 -18.40 14.88 16.32
C ASN A 96 -19.44 15.72 15.55
N PRO A 97 -19.68 17.00 15.91
CA PRO A 97 -20.60 17.87 15.18
C PRO A 97 -20.05 18.37 13.85
N ASN A 98 -18.73 18.31 13.63
CA ASN A 98 -18.10 18.83 12.42
C ASN A 98 -18.23 17.83 11.28
N THR A 99 -18.51 18.32 10.08
CA THR A 99 -18.75 17.49 8.89
C THR A 99 -17.84 17.93 7.76
N CYS A 100 -17.15 16.98 7.12
CA CYS A 100 -16.43 17.26 5.89
C CYS A 100 -17.34 17.05 4.68
N GLU A 101 -17.37 18.01 3.78
CA GLU A 101 -18.14 17.98 2.54
C GLU A 101 -17.25 18.33 1.35
N LEU A 102 -17.26 17.46 0.33
CA LEU A 102 -16.62 17.69 -0.95
C LEU A 102 -17.63 17.49 -2.09
N GLU A 103 -17.61 18.41 -3.04
CA GLU A 103 -18.43 18.31 -4.26
C GLU A 103 -17.52 18.22 -5.49
N TYR A 104 -17.87 17.31 -6.38
CA TYR A 104 -17.12 16.99 -7.59
C TYR A 104 -17.99 17.14 -8.84
N LYS A 105 -17.35 17.44 -9.96
CA LYS A 105 -17.87 17.16 -11.30
C LYS A 105 -18.00 15.65 -11.42
N GLY A 106 -19.18 15.15 -11.80
CA GLY A 106 -19.39 13.70 -11.96
C GLY A 106 -18.59 13.09 -13.12
N TYR A 107 -18.79 11.79 -13.38
CA TYR A 107 -18.15 11.02 -14.45
C TYR A 107 -16.61 10.92 -14.35
N GLN A 108 -16.06 10.88 -13.13
CA GLN A 108 -14.61 10.74 -12.92
C GLN A 108 -14.14 9.28 -12.77
N GLU A 109 -15.07 8.31 -12.69
CA GLU A 109 -14.84 6.92 -12.26
C GLU A 109 -14.34 6.79 -10.81
N ASN A 110 -13.32 7.57 -10.42
CA ASN A 110 -12.66 7.50 -9.14
C ASN A 110 -12.65 8.87 -8.45
N TYR A 111 -13.25 8.95 -7.26
CA TYR A 111 -13.22 10.14 -6.41
C TYR A 111 -12.39 9.87 -5.17
N ARG A 112 -11.28 10.61 -4.99
CA ARG A 112 -10.42 10.50 -3.80
C ARG A 112 -10.86 11.49 -2.72
N ILE A 113 -10.90 11.03 -1.47
CA ILE A 113 -11.29 11.78 -0.28
C ILE A 113 -10.23 11.64 0.84
N SER A 114 -10.15 12.64 1.72
CA SER A 114 -9.28 12.73 2.93
C SER A 114 -7.78 12.60 2.69
N PRO A 115 -6.93 13.39 3.37
CA PRO A 115 -6.44 14.68 2.91
C PRO A 115 -5.45 14.58 1.73
N ASP A 116 -5.66 13.66 0.77
CA ASP A 116 -4.95 13.63 -0.51
C ASP A 116 -5.61 14.57 -1.54
N LEU A 117 -5.78 15.84 -1.14
CA LEU A 117 -6.08 16.90 -2.09
C LEU A 117 -4.90 17.14 -3.06
N GLY A 118 -3.70 16.64 -2.71
CA GLY A 118 -2.51 16.63 -3.57
C GLY A 118 -2.67 15.78 -4.84
N TYR A 119 -3.52 14.75 -4.82
CA TYR A 119 -3.88 13.95 -5.99
C TYR A 119 -4.34 14.78 -7.19
N TYR A 120 -5.05 15.88 -6.93
CA TYR A 120 -5.60 16.75 -7.96
C TYR A 120 -4.57 17.79 -8.43
N VAL A 121 -3.50 17.30 -9.07
CA VAL A 121 -2.37 18.09 -9.59
C VAL A 121 -2.84 19.31 -10.41
N GLY A 122 -3.92 19.16 -11.19
CA GLY A 122 -4.49 20.22 -12.03
C GLY A 122 -5.01 21.45 -11.26
N CYS A 123 -5.26 21.35 -9.96
CA CYS A 123 -5.68 22.47 -9.11
C CYS A 123 -4.96 22.54 -7.76
N GLN A 124 -3.84 21.84 -7.59
CA GLN A 124 -3.08 21.79 -6.35
C GLN A 124 -2.71 23.19 -5.81
N LYS A 125 -2.31 24.13 -6.69
CA LYS A 125 -1.99 25.51 -6.29
C LYS A 125 -3.21 26.28 -5.75
N ALA A 126 -4.38 26.08 -6.35
CA ALA A 126 -5.62 26.71 -5.87
C ALA A 126 -6.06 26.09 -4.54
N LEU A 127 -5.95 24.77 -4.42
CA LEU A 127 -6.25 24.03 -3.20
C LEU A 127 -5.35 24.46 -2.03
N SER A 128 -4.03 24.56 -2.25
CA SER A 128 -3.11 24.99 -1.20
C SER A 128 -3.37 26.42 -0.74
N HIS A 129 -3.69 27.33 -1.66
CA HIS A 129 -4.07 28.70 -1.32
C HIS A 129 -5.39 28.75 -0.54
N TYR A 130 -6.40 27.96 -0.95
CA TYR A 130 -7.68 27.87 -0.27
C TYR A 130 -7.52 27.36 1.18
N ILE A 131 -6.76 26.29 1.38
CA ILE A 131 -6.47 25.72 2.70
C ILE A 131 -5.68 26.71 3.55
N SER A 132 -4.72 27.42 2.96
CA SER A 132 -3.98 28.48 3.67
C SER A 132 -4.90 29.59 4.16
N GLN A 133 -5.89 30.00 3.34
CA GLN A 133 -6.90 31.00 3.74
C GLN A 133 -7.81 30.50 4.87
N LEU A 134 -8.22 29.23 4.82
CA LEU A 134 -8.96 28.59 5.90
C LEU A 134 -8.16 28.59 7.22
N ALA A 135 -6.88 28.21 7.17
CA ALA A 135 -6.03 28.14 8.35
C ALA A 135 -5.85 29.51 9.05
N ILE A 136 -5.82 30.60 8.29
CA ILE A 136 -5.81 31.97 8.83
C ILE A 136 -7.21 32.54 9.11
N LYS A 137 -8.25 31.69 9.10
CA LYS A 137 -9.66 32.03 9.35
C LYS A 137 -10.22 33.16 8.49
N LYS A 138 -9.71 33.31 7.25
CA LYS A 138 -10.28 34.23 6.26
C LYS A 138 -11.36 33.52 5.46
N THR A 139 -12.37 34.26 4.99
CA THR A 139 -13.38 33.75 4.06
C THR A 139 -12.70 33.31 2.77
N PRO A 140 -12.67 32.00 2.47
CA PRO A 140 -11.88 31.51 1.37
C PRO A 140 -12.63 31.69 0.05
N ILE A 141 -11.91 32.01 -1.01
CA ILE A 141 -12.50 32.18 -2.35
C ILE A 141 -12.14 30.96 -3.18
N TRP A 142 -13.13 30.12 -3.50
CA TRP A 142 -12.94 28.98 -4.39
C TRP A 142 -13.39 29.33 -5.81
N ASN A 143 -12.48 29.18 -6.77
CA ASN A 143 -12.78 29.41 -8.18
C ASN A 143 -13.04 28.09 -8.89
N THR A 144 -14.31 27.84 -9.24
CA THR A 144 -14.78 26.63 -9.93
C THR A 144 -14.47 26.61 -11.43
N SER A 145 -13.96 27.72 -11.99
CA SER A 145 -13.75 27.88 -13.43
C SER A 145 -12.54 27.11 -13.98
N ASN A 146 -11.71 26.48 -13.14
CA ASN A 146 -10.61 25.66 -13.64
C ASN A 146 -11.15 24.37 -14.27
N ALA A 147 -11.02 24.25 -15.61
CA ALA A 147 -11.44 23.07 -16.36
C ALA A 147 -10.74 21.80 -15.87
N ASN A 148 -9.48 21.90 -15.42
CA ASN A 148 -8.65 20.78 -14.99
C ASN A 148 -8.89 20.36 -13.53
N CYS A 149 -9.79 21.04 -12.81
CA CYS A 149 -10.15 20.67 -11.44
C CYS A 149 -11.51 19.96 -11.42
N PRO A 150 -11.58 18.72 -10.90
CA PRO A 150 -12.85 18.04 -10.72
C PRO A 150 -13.63 18.56 -9.49
N LEU A 151 -12.99 19.31 -8.57
CA LEU A 151 -13.63 19.82 -7.36
C LEU A 151 -14.47 21.08 -7.62
N LYS A 152 -15.75 21.03 -7.26
CA LYS A 152 -16.73 22.13 -7.30
C LYS A 152 -16.82 22.88 -5.97
N SER A 153 -16.77 22.17 -4.86
CA SER A 153 -16.89 22.75 -3.51
C SER A 153 -15.93 22.08 -2.53
N LEU A 154 -15.53 22.83 -1.52
CA LEU A 154 -14.58 22.47 -0.47
C LEU A 154 -15.16 22.85 0.91
N PRO A 155 -14.59 22.33 2.01
CA PRO A 155 -15.03 22.68 3.36
C PRO A 155 -14.91 24.18 3.62
N LYS A 156 -15.97 24.78 4.18
CA LYS A 156 -16.07 26.24 4.32
C LYS A 156 -15.38 26.79 5.57
N SER A 157 -15.21 25.95 6.59
CA SER A 157 -14.54 26.27 7.84
C SER A 157 -13.26 25.45 8.00
N TYR A 158 -12.35 25.93 8.86
CA TYR A 158 -11.12 25.21 9.16
C TYR A 158 -11.43 23.95 9.99
N GLU A 159 -12.43 24.03 10.86
CA GLU A 159 -12.92 22.93 11.68
C GLU A 159 -13.50 21.79 10.83
N ASP A 160 -14.28 22.11 9.79
CA ASP A 160 -14.78 21.12 8.81
C ASP A 160 -13.64 20.52 7.98
N TYR A 161 -12.63 21.32 7.63
CA TYR A 161 -11.45 20.82 6.93
C TYR A 161 -10.65 19.83 7.79
N LEU A 162 -10.51 20.10 9.09
CA LEU A 162 -9.86 19.17 10.03
C LEU A 162 -10.67 17.88 10.20
N ALA A 163 -12.01 17.96 10.17
CA ALA A 163 -12.88 16.79 10.22
C ALA A 163 -12.77 15.89 8.97
N CYS A 164 -12.12 16.37 7.90
CA CYS A 164 -11.87 15.57 6.72
C CYS A 164 -10.85 14.45 6.96
N ASP A 165 -9.96 14.57 7.95
CA ASP A 165 -8.92 13.56 8.21
C ASP A 165 -9.49 12.33 8.94
N PHE A 166 -9.26 11.15 8.37
CA PHE A 166 -9.72 9.90 8.95
C PHE A 166 -8.81 9.45 10.11
N THR A 167 -9.33 9.54 11.33
CA THR A 167 -8.67 9.01 12.53
C THR A 167 -8.87 7.50 12.68
N HIS A 168 -7.80 6.79 12.98
CA HIS A 168 -7.80 5.33 13.18
C HIS A 168 -8.73 4.89 14.32
N GLY A 169 -9.44 3.78 14.10
CA GLY A 169 -10.29 3.14 15.12
C GLY A 169 -11.57 3.89 15.47
N LYS A 170 -11.89 5.00 14.79
CA LYS A 170 -13.16 5.72 14.93
C LYS A 170 -14.15 5.30 13.86
N TRP A 171 -15.44 5.38 14.19
CA TRP A 171 -16.53 5.15 13.25
C TRP A 171 -16.89 6.44 12.53
N TYR A 172 -17.06 6.32 11.21
CA TYR A 172 -17.47 7.40 10.34
C TYR A 172 -18.73 7.02 9.58
N GLU A 173 -19.66 7.97 9.49
CA GLU A 173 -20.78 7.89 8.57
C GLU A 173 -20.42 8.66 7.30
N VAL A 174 -20.57 7.99 6.15
CA VAL A 174 -20.23 8.55 4.84
C VAL A 174 -21.43 8.50 3.92
N PHE A 175 -21.79 9.65 3.38
CA PHE A 175 -22.86 9.83 2.43
C PHE A 175 -22.28 10.04 1.04
N PHE A 176 -22.71 9.21 0.10
CA PHE A 176 -22.48 9.40 -1.32
C PHE A 176 -23.78 9.85 -1.97
N LYS A 177 -23.78 11.01 -2.63
CA LYS A 177 -24.93 11.53 -3.39
C LYS A 177 -24.49 11.87 -4.80
N SER A 178 -25.19 11.34 -5.80
CA SER A 178 -25.01 11.70 -7.19
C SER A 178 -26.28 12.32 -7.74
N MET A 179 -26.11 13.36 -8.54
CA MET A 179 -27.18 14.09 -9.20
C MET A 179 -26.71 14.46 -10.60
N ILE A 180 -27.43 13.98 -11.61
CA ILE A 180 -27.18 14.31 -13.01
C ILE A 180 -28.41 15.06 -13.52
N ARG A 181 -28.21 16.34 -13.81
CA ARG A 181 -29.19 17.18 -14.51
C ARG A 181 -28.89 17.16 -15.99
N TYR A 182 -29.87 16.87 -16.83
CA TYR A 182 -29.67 16.92 -18.27
C TYR A 182 -30.91 17.40 -19.02
N GLU A 183 -30.67 17.99 -20.18
CA GLU A 183 -31.72 18.53 -21.03
C GLU A 183 -31.73 17.84 -22.38
N VAL A 184 -32.91 17.41 -22.82
CA VAL A 184 -33.11 16.80 -24.13
C VAL A 184 -33.99 17.72 -24.96
N TYR A 185 -33.51 18.06 -26.15
CA TYR A 185 -34.30 18.78 -27.14
C TYR A 185 -34.97 17.78 -28.09
N HIS A 186 -36.30 17.73 -28.07
CA HIS A 186 -37.07 16.85 -28.93
C HIS A 186 -38.38 17.51 -29.35
N LYS A 187 -38.70 17.46 -30.65
CA LYS A 187 -39.91 18.10 -31.24
C LYS A 187 -40.09 19.57 -30.83
N LYS A 188 -39.02 20.37 -30.92
CA LYS A 188 -39.02 21.82 -30.59
C LYS A 188 -39.30 22.17 -29.13
N VAL A 189 -39.20 21.21 -28.22
CA VAL A 189 -39.39 21.42 -26.78
C VAL A 189 -38.16 20.91 -26.03
N TYR A 190 -37.64 21.73 -25.13
CA TYR A 190 -36.62 21.33 -24.15
C TYR A 190 -37.30 20.66 -22.96
N ARG A 191 -36.78 19.52 -22.54
CA ARG A 191 -37.21 18.83 -21.32
C ARG A 191 -36.00 18.58 -20.43
N THR A 192 -36.12 18.96 -19.17
CA THR A 192 -35.10 18.72 -18.14
C THR A 192 -35.42 17.44 -17.39
N PHE A 193 -34.42 16.60 -17.20
CA PHE A 193 -34.49 15.35 -16.47
C PHE A 193 -33.45 15.30 -15.36
N TRP A 194 -33.72 14.45 -14.37
CA TRP A 194 -32.86 14.27 -13.20
C TRP A 194 -32.65 12.78 -12.95
N SER A 195 -31.39 12.39 -12.81
CA SER A 195 -30.99 11.05 -12.43
C SER A 195 -30.20 11.12 -11.13
N ASN A 196 -30.87 10.75 -10.04
CA ASN A 196 -30.34 10.89 -8.68
C ASN A 196 -30.09 9.53 -8.06
N HIS A 197 -29.03 9.43 -7.25
CA HIS A 197 -28.77 8.26 -6.43
C HIS A 197 -28.06 8.68 -5.14
N SER A 198 -28.39 8.01 -4.03
CA SER A 198 -27.77 8.27 -2.74
C SER A 198 -27.53 6.96 -2.01
N SER A 199 -26.38 6.85 -1.35
CA SER A 199 -25.98 5.72 -0.52
C SER A 199 -25.34 6.22 0.77
N ILE A 200 -25.51 5.45 1.85
CA ILE A 200 -24.94 5.74 3.18
C ILE A 200 -24.07 4.55 3.58
N PHE A 201 -22.90 4.82 4.11
CA PHE A 201 -21.92 3.83 4.54
C PHE A 201 -21.45 4.11 5.96
N LEU A 202 -21.21 3.04 6.71
CA LEU A 202 -20.50 3.11 7.98
C LEU A 202 -19.12 2.50 7.78
N ILE A 203 -18.08 3.29 8.02
CA ILE A 203 -16.70 2.86 7.85
C ILE A 203 -15.92 3.05 9.13
N MET A 204 -14.94 2.19 9.35
CA MET A 204 -13.97 2.32 10.43
C MET A 204 -12.59 2.14 9.81
N PRO A 205 -11.79 3.21 9.67
CA PRO A 205 -10.43 3.13 9.17
C PRO A 205 -9.62 2.24 10.11
N ARG A 206 -9.19 1.10 9.59
CA ARG A 206 -8.21 0.22 10.22
C ARG A 206 -7.05 0.09 9.24
N PHE A 207 -5.82 0.00 9.75
CA PHE A 207 -4.68 -0.35 8.94
C PHE A 207 -4.90 -1.74 8.33
N LEU A 208 -5.37 -1.77 7.09
CA LEU A 208 -5.33 -2.93 6.25
C LEU A 208 -4.48 -2.53 5.06
N THR A 209 -3.16 -2.60 5.25
CA THR A 209 -2.26 -2.80 4.10
C THR A 209 -2.81 -4.01 3.36
N LYS A 210 -3.26 -3.79 2.13
CA LYS A 210 -3.85 -4.80 1.27
C LYS A 210 -2.78 -5.82 0.93
N THR A 211 -2.59 -6.83 1.78
CA THR A 211 -1.53 -7.81 1.56
C THR A 211 -2.09 -9.22 1.72
N ASN A 212 -2.17 -9.92 0.59
CA ASN A 212 -2.30 -11.38 0.55
C ASN A 212 -0.97 -11.98 0.97
N TYR A 213 -0.75 -12.09 2.27
CA TYR A 213 0.40 -12.80 2.82
C TYR A 213 -0.01 -14.19 3.25
N THR A 214 0.85 -15.17 2.96
CA THR A 214 0.76 -16.50 3.55
C THR A 214 1.34 -16.47 4.96
N GLU A 215 1.09 -17.53 5.73
CA GLU A 215 1.64 -17.69 7.08
C GLU A 215 3.18 -17.49 7.10
N VAL A 216 3.86 -17.99 6.08
CA VAL A 216 5.33 -17.89 5.91
C VAL A 216 5.79 -16.44 5.75
N ASP A 217 4.94 -15.55 5.24
CA ASP A 217 5.25 -14.12 5.05
C ASP A 217 4.93 -13.28 6.29
N TRP A 218 3.96 -13.73 7.10
CA TRP A 218 3.53 -13.05 8.33
C TRP A 218 4.45 -13.34 9.51
N LEU A 219 4.86 -14.59 9.66
CA LEU A 219 5.60 -15.09 10.81
C LEU A 219 6.97 -14.40 11.02
N PRO A 220 7.78 -14.12 9.97
CA PRO A 220 8.99 -13.31 10.12
C PRO A 220 8.73 -11.89 10.63
N LYS A 221 7.57 -11.30 10.36
CA LYS A 221 7.27 -9.91 10.75
C LYS A 221 6.95 -9.76 12.24
N LEU A 222 6.62 -10.85 12.92
CA LEU A 222 6.47 -10.86 14.37
C LEU A 222 7.81 -10.65 15.09
N ILE A 223 8.93 -10.89 14.39
CA ILE A 223 10.26 -10.96 14.99
C ILE A 223 11.22 -10.02 14.26
N SER A 224 11.80 -9.06 14.97
CA SER A 224 12.95 -8.30 14.47
C SER A 224 14.22 -9.07 14.80
N PHE A 225 14.75 -9.82 13.84
CA PHE A 225 16.03 -10.54 13.96
C PHE A 225 17.12 -9.78 13.21
N LYS A 226 18.20 -9.42 13.90
CA LYS A 226 19.37 -8.74 13.31
C LYS A 226 20.64 -9.47 13.70
N VAL A 227 21.57 -9.58 12.78
CA VAL A 227 22.89 -10.19 13.00
C VAL A 227 23.95 -9.20 12.56
N ARG A 228 24.98 -9.04 13.37
CA ARG A 228 26.15 -8.21 13.06
C ARG A 228 27.43 -8.95 13.42
N SER A 229 28.46 -8.84 12.58
CA SER A 229 29.81 -9.20 12.99
C SER A 229 30.33 -8.13 13.96
N ILE A 230 30.89 -8.54 15.09
CA ILE A 230 31.59 -7.64 16.01
C ILE A 230 33.03 -7.53 15.53
N ASN A 231 33.68 -8.69 15.36
CA ASN A 231 35.06 -8.84 14.93
C ASN A 231 35.13 -9.94 13.85
N CYS A 232 36.35 -10.29 13.44
CA CYS A 232 36.57 -11.40 12.50
C CYS A 232 36.25 -12.78 13.09
N ASP A 233 36.26 -12.90 14.41
CA ASP A 233 36.07 -14.15 15.12
C ASP A 233 34.71 -14.26 15.81
N ASP A 234 34.00 -13.14 16.00
CA ASP A 234 32.77 -13.08 16.79
C ASP A 234 31.65 -12.30 16.06
N ALA A 235 30.43 -12.80 16.18
CA ALA A 235 29.21 -12.12 15.77
C ALA A 235 28.20 -12.08 16.91
N GLU A 236 27.26 -11.15 16.81
CA GLU A 236 26.14 -10.99 17.73
C GLU A 236 24.85 -11.02 16.95
N PHE A 237 23.83 -11.63 17.54
CA PHE A 237 22.47 -11.47 17.09
C PHE A 237 21.62 -10.75 18.15
N SER A 238 20.62 -10.02 17.68
CA SER A 238 19.55 -9.46 18.50
C SER A 238 18.21 -9.92 17.93
N LEU A 239 17.37 -10.47 18.79
CA LEU A 239 16.00 -10.91 18.49
C LEU A 239 15.05 -10.09 19.36
N ASN A 240 14.05 -9.47 18.73
CA ASN A 240 13.00 -8.75 19.44
C ASN A 240 11.63 -9.22 18.94
N ILE A 241 10.72 -9.54 19.87
CA ILE A 241 9.35 -9.93 19.59
C ILE A 241 8.49 -8.66 19.56
N ASN A 242 7.48 -8.63 18.69
CA ASN A 242 6.52 -7.53 18.67
C ASN A 242 5.83 -7.39 20.04
N SER A 243 5.84 -6.17 20.60
CA SER A 243 5.28 -5.85 21.93
C SER A 243 3.79 -6.18 22.10
N ASN A 244 3.07 -6.39 20.99
CA ASN A 244 1.66 -6.77 21.00
C ASN A 244 1.43 -8.30 21.10
N TRP A 245 2.50 -9.10 21.07
CA TRP A 245 2.42 -10.56 21.18
C TRP A 245 2.36 -10.98 22.65
N SER A 246 1.40 -11.83 23.00
CA SER A 246 1.07 -12.13 24.41
C SER A 246 1.56 -13.49 24.91
N GLN A 247 2.20 -14.30 24.06
CA GLN A 247 2.63 -15.65 24.41
C GLN A 247 4.16 -15.79 24.32
N PRO A 248 4.83 -16.45 25.28
CA PRO A 248 6.24 -16.79 25.15
C PRO A 248 6.51 -17.60 23.89
N ILE A 249 7.53 -17.24 23.12
CA ILE A 249 7.97 -18.00 21.95
C ILE A 249 9.29 -18.71 22.27
N SER A 250 9.36 -20.01 22.01
CA SER A 250 10.59 -20.79 22.11
C SER A 250 11.37 -20.74 20.82
N PHE A 251 12.66 -20.37 20.91
CA PHE A 251 13.54 -20.23 19.77
C PHE A 251 14.72 -21.20 19.84
N ILE A 252 15.00 -21.86 18.72
CA ILE A 252 16.23 -22.62 18.48
C ILE A 252 17.01 -21.94 17.37
N ILE A 253 18.18 -21.38 17.70
CA ILE A 253 18.98 -20.56 16.80
C ILE A 253 20.23 -21.33 16.36
N HIS A 254 20.42 -21.46 15.06
CA HIS A 254 21.55 -22.13 14.43
C HIS A 254 22.36 -21.16 13.59
N TYR A 255 23.68 -21.22 13.71
CA TYR A 255 24.61 -20.63 12.77
C TYR A 255 24.92 -21.66 11.68
N ARG A 256 24.83 -21.27 10.41
CA ARG A 256 25.09 -22.12 9.25
C ARG A 256 26.03 -21.46 8.26
N ILE A 257 26.80 -22.29 7.56
CA ILE A 257 27.63 -21.85 6.44
C ILE A 257 27.21 -22.63 5.22
N ARG A 258 26.79 -21.91 4.18
CA ARG A 258 26.30 -22.47 2.93
C ARG A 258 27.25 -22.14 1.79
N LEU A 259 27.69 -23.17 1.09
CA LEU A 259 28.39 -23.03 -0.19
C LEU A 259 27.41 -23.49 -1.26
N ASP A 260 27.05 -22.60 -2.17
CA ASP A 260 25.99 -22.83 -3.16
C ASP A 260 24.67 -23.28 -2.51
N ASN A 261 24.21 -24.51 -2.80
CA ASN A 261 23.01 -25.11 -2.22
C ASN A 261 23.29 -26.11 -1.09
N HIS A 262 24.55 -26.29 -0.68
CA HIS A 262 24.91 -27.27 0.34
C HIS A 262 25.29 -26.58 1.65
N VAL A 263 24.72 -27.07 2.76
CA VAL A 263 25.07 -26.63 4.10
C VAL A 263 26.33 -27.37 4.53
N HIS A 264 27.45 -26.65 4.60
CA HIS A 264 28.76 -27.20 4.97
C HIS A 264 28.97 -27.27 6.47
N TYR A 265 28.32 -26.39 7.22
CA TYR A 265 28.48 -26.28 8.66
C TYR A 265 27.19 -25.83 9.32
N ILE A 266 26.91 -26.41 10.51
CA ILE A 266 25.82 -26.02 11.40
C ILE A 266 26.35 -26.03 12.83
N SER A 267 26.10 -24.95 13.57
CA SER A 267 26.30 -24.88 15.02
C SER A 267 25.04 -24.38 15.70
N LEU A 268 24.70 -24.97 16.85
CA LEU A 268 23.67 -24.41 17.74
C LEU A 268 24.26 -23.20 18.47
N ILE A 269 23.54 -22.08 18.43
CA ILE A 269 23.90 -20.87 19.17
C ILE A 269 23.11 -20.81 20.48
N GLY A 270 21.81 -21.06 20.43
CA GLY A 270 20.96 -20.96 21.62
C GLY A 270 19.63 -21.68 21.47
N ASN A 271 19.09 -22.13 22.60
CA ASN A 271 17.75 -22.68 22.75
C ASN A 271 17.11 -22.06 23.99
N ARG A 272 16.20 -21.11 23.81
CA ARG A 272 15.57 -20.38 24.92
C ARG A 272 14.16 -19.91 24.57
N THR A 273 13.33 -19.77 25.59
CA THR A 273 12.02 -19.13 25.52
C THR A 273 12.17 -17.64 25.80
N VAL A 274 11.53 -16.80 24.97
CA VAL A 274 11.68 -15.35 24.98
C VAL A 274 10.30 -14.71 25.07
N ASP A 275 10.17 -13.74 25.98
CA ASP A 275 8.95 -12.96 26.17
C ASP A 275 9.00 -11.63 25.41
N ASP A 276 10.13 -10.90 25.49
CA ASP A 276 10.30 -9.59 24.83
C ASP A 276 11.48 -9.59 23.85
N TRP A 277 12.71 -9.68 24.35
CA TRP A 277 13.92 -9.59 23.52
C TRP A 277 15.05 -10.48 24.05
N MET A 278 15.98 -10.83 23.17
CA MET A 278 17.24 -11.49 23.54
C MET A 278 18.38 -11.08 22.62
N SER A 279 19.60 -11.22 23.12
CA SER A 279 20.82 -11.10 22.32
C SER A 279 21.85 -12.10 22.81
N ASP A 280 22.66 -12.63 21.91
CA ASP A 280 23.80 -13.47 22.27
C ASP A 280 24.93 -13.34 21.24
N THR A 281 26.13 -13.71 21.67
CA THR A 281 27.34 -13.71 20.84
C THR A 281 27.74 -15.12 20.47
N PHE A 282 28.28 -15.31 19.26
CA PHE A 282 28.73 -16.60 18.77
C PHE A 282 29.99 -16.49 17.92
N ILE A 283 30.74 -17.58 17.88
CA ILE A 283 32.03 -17.65 17.19
C ILE A 283 31.80 -17.86 15.70
N LEU A 284 32.46 -17.02 14.89
CA LEU A 284 32.51 -17.12 13.45
C LEU A 284 33.58 -18.11 13.00
N ILE A 285 33.30 -18.80 11.90
CA ILE A 285 34.29 -19.64 11.24
C ILE A 285 34.77 -18.90 10.00
N PRO A 286 36.08 -18.74 9.80
CA PRO A 286 36.60 -18.07 8.61
C PRO A 286 36.28 -18.91 7.37
N SER A 287 35.31 -18.47 6.58
CA SER A 287 34.94 -19.06 5.30
C SER A 287 34.52 -17.98 4.31
N HIS A 288 34.83 -18.17 3.03
CA HIS A 288 34.32 -17.31 1.96
C HIS A 288 32.89 -17.64 1.54
N ALA A 289 32.30 -18.68 2.14
CA ALA A 289 30.94 -19.12 1.88
C ALA A 289 29.89 -18.21 2.55
N ILE A 290 28.61 -18.40 2.23
CA ILE A 290 27.53 -17.58 2.76
C ILE A 290 27.28 -17.95 4.23
N HIS A 291 27.42 -16.97 5.12
CA HIS A 291 27.13 -17.12 6.54
C HIS A 291 25.67 -16.78 6.80
N GLU A 292 24.97 -17.65 7.54
CA GLU A 292 23.57 -17.48 7.86
C GLU A 292 23.30 -17.79 9.31
N VAL A 293 22.35 -17.08 9.90
CA VAL A 293 21.77 -17.46 11.19
C VAL A 293 20.30 -17.77 10.99
N CYS A 294 19.92 -18.99 11.33
CA CYS A 294 18.57 -19.50 11.21
C CYS A 294 17.94 -19.64 12.58
N TYR A 295 16.69 -19.22 12.74
CA TYR A 295 15.91 -19.51 13.93
C TYR A 295 14.75 -20.43 13.59
N LYS A 296 14.47 -21.37 14.49
CA LYS A 296 13.23 -22.15 14.52
C LYS A 296 12.38 -21.65 15.67
N MET A 297 11.11 -21.38 15.43
CA MET A 297 10.20 -20.93 16.48
C MET A 297 9.04 -21.88 16.71
N THR A 298 8.65 -22.01 17.97
CA THR A 298 7.50 -22.78 18.44
C THR A 298 6.84 -22.08 19.63
N TRP A 299 5.52 -22.19 19.76
CA TRP A 299 4.77 -21.77 20.94
C TRP A 299 3.62 -22.75 21.20
N GLU A 300 3.03 -22.70 22.40
CA GLU A 300 2.13 -23.73 22.93
C GLU A 300 0.94 -24.06 22.00
N SER A 301 0.42 -23.07 21.27
CA SER A 301 -0.72 -23.22 20.37
C SER A 301 -0.34 -23.47 18.90
N TYR A 302 0.94 -23.68 18.58
CA TYR A 302 1.43 -23.82 17.21
C TYR A 302 2.00 -25.20 16.95
N GLU A 303 1.28 -25.96 16.13
CA GLU A 303 1.61 -27.35 15.79
C GLU A 303 2.73 -27.48 14.74
N HIS A 304 3.03 -26.40 14.01
CA HIS A 304 4.03 -26.39 12.95
C HIS A 304 5.38 -25.86 13.45
N GLN A 305 6.45 -26.12 12.69
CA GLN A 305 7.77 -25.53 12.96
C GLN A 305 8.08 -24.52 11.86
N PHE A 306 8.24 -23.25 12.25
CA PHE A 306 8.65 -22.21 11.33
C PHE A 306 10.16 -22.00 11.41
N GLU A 307 10.85 -22.06 10.28
CA GLU A 307 12.28 -21.81 10.16
C GLU A 307 12.56 -20.65 9.20
N ASN A 308 13.38 -19.70 9.63
CA ASN A 308 13.80 -18.59 8.79
C ASN A 308 15.29 -18.30 9.00
N CYS A 309 15.99 -17.95 7.91
CA CYS A 309 17.44 -17.78 7.87
C CYS A 309 17.81 -16.40 7.34
N ILE A 310 18.67 -15.69 8.07
CA ILE A 310 19.19 -14.39 7.66
C ILE A 310 20.66 -14.54 7.26
N PRO A 311 21.01 -14.29 5.98
CA PRO A 311 22.40 -14.22 5.56
C PRO A 311 23.05 -12.93 6.04
N PHE A 312 24.33 -13.00 6.40
CA PHE A 312 25.14 -11.83 6.73
C PHE A 312 26.55 -11.97 6.15
N GLN A 313 27.20 -10.84 5.89
CA GLN A 313 28.54 -10.80 5.31
C GLN A 313 29.58 -10.52 6.40
N ILE A 314 30.70 -11.24 6.32
CA ILE A 314 31.91 -10.96 7.10
C ILE A 314 32.78 -10.01 6.28
N ASP A 315 33.40 -9.01 6.93
CA ASP A 315 34.30 -8.05 6.26
C ASP A 315 35.44 -8.80 5.55
N GLN A 316 35.73 -8.42 4.30
CA GLN A 316 36.77 -9.02 3.48
C GLN A 316 38.16 -8.97 4.14
N LYS A 317 38.41 -7.93 4.96
CA LYS A 317 39.65 -7.77 5.74
C LYS A 317 39.91 -8.94 6.69
N CYS A 318 38.87 -9.63 7.13
CA CYS A 318 38.99 -10.78 8.02
C CYS A 318 39.61 -12.01 7.33
N PHE A 319 39.51 -12.09 5.99
CA PHE A 319 40.12 -13.17 5.21
C PHE A 319 41.54 -12.86 4.75
N GLU A 320 41.97 -11.60 4.82
CA GLU A 320 43.34 -11.20 4.45
C GLU A 320 44.36 -11.62 5.52
N ARG A 321 43.97 -11.66 6.81
CA ARG A 321 44.83 -12.12 7.91
C ARG A 321 45.19 -13.60 7.85
N SER A 322 44.26 -14.47 7.43
CA SER A 322 44.54 -15.91 7.29
C SER A 322 45.48 -16.20 6.11
N ASN A 323 45.34 -15.45 5.01
CA ASN A 323 46.22 -15.55 3.86
C ASN A 323 47.65 -15.01 4.11
N ALA A 324 47.81 -14.00 4.96
CA ALA A 324 49.13 -13.49 5.34
C ALA A 324 49.93 -14.51 6.18
N GLN A 325 49.29 -15.26 7.09
CA GLN A 325 49.96 -16.33 7.83
C GLN A 325 50.34 -17.52 6.95
N LEU A 326 49.53 -17.85 5.93
CA LEU A 326 49.87 -18.90 4.96
C LEU A 326 50.99 -18.50 3.99
N SER A 327 51.07 -17.23 3.57
CA SER A 327 52.09 -16.77 2.63
C SER A 327 53.49 -16.69 3.27
N VAL A 328 53.57 -16.29 4.54
CA VAL A 328 54.83 -16.27 5.31
C VAL A 328 55.38 -17.70 5.48
N ASN A 329 54.52 -18.69 5.74
CA ASN A 329 54.94 -20.09 5.87
C ASN A 329 55.45 -20.69 4.55
N LYS A 330 54.82 -20.36 3.41
CA LYS A 330 55.32 -20.79 2.09
C LYS A 330 56.67 -20.15 1.73
N ASN A 331 56.88 -18.88 2.07
CA ASN A 331 58.16 -18.21 1.84
C ASN A 331 59.27 -18.77 2.74
N ILE A 332 58.99 -19.10 4.00
CA ILE A 332 59.98 -19.73 4.89
C ILE A 332 60.36 -21.14 4.41
N VAL A 333 59.40 -21.95 3.93
CA VAL A 333 59.67 -23.28 3.35
C VAL A 333 60.46 -23.19 2.04
N MET A 334 60.15 -22.20 1.18
CA MET A 334 60.94 -21.94 -0.04
C MET A 334 62.37 -21.47 0.28
N ILE A 335 62.56 -20.59 1.26
CA ILE A 335 63.90 -20.16 1.70
C ILE A 335 64.67 -21.35 2.28
N TRP A 336 64.03 -22.20 3.08
CA TRP A 336 64.66 -23.43 3.59
C TRP A 336 65.03 -24.41 2.46
N LEU A 337 64.19 -24.59 1.45
CA LEU A 337 64.50 -25.43 0.29
C LEU A 337 65.66 -24.89 -0.56
N ILE A 338 65.77 -23.56 -0.69
CA ILE A 338 66.89 -22.91 -1.39
C ILE A 338 68.18 -23.06 -0.58
N VAL A 339 68.14 -22.82 0.74
CA VAL A 339 69.31 -22.97 1.62
C VAL A 339 69.79 -24.43 1.65
N VAL A 340 68.89 -25.41 1.75
CA VAL A 340 69.25 -26.84 1.72
C VAL A 340 69.86 -27.23 0.37
N ARG A 341 69.33 -26.74 -0.76
CA ARG A 341 69.93 -27.00 -2.08
C ARG A 341 71.32 -26.39 -2.22
N PHE A 342 71.56 -25.18 -1.68
CA PHE A 342 72.88 -24.55 -1.71
C PHE A 342 73.89 -25.26 -0.80
N THR A 343 73.48 -25.74 0.39
CA THR A 343 74.36 -26.51 1.28
C THR A 343 74.69 -27.91 0.73
N VAL A 344 73.78 -28.54 -0.03
CA VAL A 344 74.03 -29.84 -0.66
C VAL A 344 74.91 -29.72 -1.93
N MET A 345 74.82 -28.60 -2.67
CA MET A 345 75.75 -28.33 -3.78
C MET A 345 77.16 -27.98 -3.31
N SER A 346 77.35 -27.36 -2.14
CA SER A 346 78.70 -27.07 -1.63
C SER A 346 79.38 -28.30 -1.00
N LEU A 347 78.65 -29.37 -0.72
CA LEU A 347 79.19 -30.63 -0.16
C LEU A 347 79.53 -31.69 -1.22
N THR A 348 79.10 -31.50 -2.48
CA THR A 348 79.40 -32.42 -3.59
C THR A 348 80.55 -31.94 -4.49
N THR A 349 81.21 -30.85 -4.13
CA THR A 349 82.44 -30.36 -4.77
C THR A 349 83.57 -30.22 -3.75
N LYS A 350 84.07 -31.36 -3.26
CA LYS A 350 85.42 -31.51 -2.73
C LYS A 350 85.90 -32.94 -2.87
#